data_AF-A0A8S3EYS2-F1
#
_entry.id   AF-A0A8S3EYS2-F1
#
_cell.length_a   1.000
_cell.length_b   1.000
_cell.length_c   1.000
_cell.angle_alpha   90.00
_cell.angle_beta   90.00
_cell.angle_gamma   90.00
#
_symmetry.space_group_name_H-M   'P 1'
#
loop_
_entity.id
_entity.type
_entity.pdbx_description
1 polymer ?
#
loop_
_entity_poly.entity_id
_entity_poly.type
_entity_poly.pdbx_seq_one_letter_code
_entity_poly.pdbx_strand_id
1 'polypeptide(L)' 'MHSADQVGPYRDSITGMCSDICSTRLPLFILCPKGQMNIGLNRDQWIPNVFPLNQSIP' A
#
# COMPACT_ATOMS: atom_id res chain seq x y z
N MET A 1 27.08 12.50 21.41
CA MET A 1 25.62 12.60 21.22
C MET A 1 25.40 13.10 19.80
N HIS A 2 25.16 12.19 18.86
CA HIS A 2 24.99 12.53 17.45
C HIS A 2 23.59 12.12 17.03
N SER A 3 22.69 13.10 16.96
CA SER A 3 21.33 12.99 16.46
C SER A 3 21.32 12.93 14.93
N ALA A 4 22.12 12.03 14.33
CA ALA A 4 22.25 11.87 12.89
C ALA A 4 21.32 10.79 12.31
N ASP A 5 20.80 9.90 13.15
CA ASP A 5 20.05 8.73 12.69
C ASP A 5 18.54 8.88 12.83
N GLN A 6 17.97 10.08 13.02
CA GLN A 6 16.50 10.23 13.06
C GLN A 6 15.84 10.00 11.69
N VAL A 7 16.61 10.18 10.60
CA VAL A 7 16.12 9.95 9.23
C VAL A 7 15.85 8.46 8.98
N GLY A 8 16.60 7.55 9.61
CA GLY A 8 16.42 6.11 9.49
C GLY A 8 15.06 5.65 10.00
N PRO A 9 14.77 5.76 11.31
CA PRO A 9 13.48 5.42 11.92
C PRO A 9 12.31 6.18 11.30
N TYR A 10 12.50 7.45 10.91
CA TYR A 10 11.47 8.19 10.22
C TYR A 10 11.16 7.57 8.85
N ARG A 11 12.17 7.33 8.02
CA ARG A 11 12.01 6.69 6.70
C ARG A 11 11.44 5.27 6.83
N ASP A 12 11.88 4.52 7.83
CA ASP A 12 11.41 3.16 8.10
C ASP A 12 9.94 3.17 8.54
N SER A 13 9.54 4.15 9.37
CA SER A 13 8.15 4.31 9.78
C SER A 13 7.23 4.64 8.58
N ILE A 14 7.66 5.52 7.68
CA ILE A 14 6.92 5.86 6.45
C ILE A 14 6.84 4.64 5.53
N THR A 15 7.94 3.90 5.39
CA THR A 15 7.96 2.66 4.59
C THR A 15 7.01 1.61 5.16
N GLY A 16 7.00 1.43 6.49
CA GLY A 16 6.07 0.54 7.18
C GLY A 16 4.61 0.96 6.98
N MET A 17 4.30 2.24 7.17
CA MET A 17 2.96 2.79 6.93
C MET A 17 2.49 2.56 5.50
N CYS A 18 3.34 2.83 4.49
CA CYS A 18 3.00 2.57 3.09
C CYS A 18 2.77 1.08 2.81
N SER A 19 3.60 0.20 3.40
CA SER A 19 3.45 -1.25 3.28
C SER A 19 2.13 -1.73 3.88
N ASP A 20 1.72 -1.18 5.02
CA ASP A 20 0.47 -1.54 5.69
C ASP A 20 -0.75 -1.04 4.90
N ILE A 21 -0.71 0.19 4.39
CA ILE A 21 -1.80 0.79 3.62
C ILE A 21 -1.98 0.11 2.25
N CYS A 22 -0.90 -0.37 1.63
CA CYS A 22 -0.92 -1.19 0.42
C CYS A 22 -0.98 -2.71 0.73
N SER A 23 -1.43 -3.10 1.92
CA SER A 23 -1.60 -4.51 2.31
C SER A 23 -3.06 -4.93 2.18
N THR A 24 -3.31 -6.21 1.94
CA THR A 24 -4.67 -6.78 2.00
C THR A 24 -5.25 -6.80 3.43
N ARG A 25 -4.43 -6.55 4.46
CA ARG A 25 -4.88 -6.45 5.86
C ARG A 25 -5.69 -5.18 6.13
N LEU A 26 -5.36 -4.09 5.43
CA LEU A 26 -6.09 -2.83 5.48
C LEU A 26 -6.67 -2.59 4.09
N PRO A 27 -7.96 -2.85 3.87
CA PRO A 27 -8.58 -2.65 2.56
C PRO A 27 -8.88 -1.15 2.33
N LEU A 28 -7.88 -0.29 2.55
CA LEU A 28 -7.92 1.15 2.26
C LEU A 28 -7.58 1.42 0.81
N PHE A 29 -6.65 0.65 0.25
CA PHE A 29 -6.29 0.67 -1.16
C PHE A 29 -6.39 -0.73 -1.74
N ILE A 30 -6.73 -0.79 -3.02
CA ILE A 30 -6.78 -2.02 -3.79
C ILE A 30 -5.79 -1.94 -4.94
N LEU A 31 -5.10 -3.05 -5.21
CA LEU A 31 -4.27 -3.17 -6.39
C LEU A 31 -5.15 -3.07 -7.62
N CYS A 32 -4.74 -2.29 -8.62
CA CYS A 32 -5.45 -2.19 -9.89
C CYS A 32 -5.76 -3.60 -10.44
N PRO A 33 -6.94 -3.83 -11.05
CA PRO A 33 -7.29 -5.14 -11.61
C PRO A 33 -6.23 -5.70 -12.58
N LYS A 34 -5.59 -4.80 -13.33
CA LYS A 34 -4.46 -5.13 -14.22
C LYS A 34 -3.24 -5.65 -13.48
N GLY A 35 -2.98 -5.15 -12.27
CA GLY A 35 -1.96 -5.64 -11.35
C GLY A 35 -2.28 -7.01 -10.79
N GLN A 36 -3.53 -7.25 -10.41
CA GLN A 36 -3.99 -8.57 -9.94
C GLN A 36 -3.84 -9.64 -11.03
N MET A 37 -4.19 -9.31 -12.27
CA MET A 37 -4.04 -10.23 -13.40
C MET A 37 -2.61 -10.27 -13.97
N ASN A 38 -1.74 -9.34 -13.56
CA ASN A 38 -0.39 -9.15 -14.10
C ASN A 38 -0.36 -8.91 -15.63
N ILE A 39 -1.32 -8.13 -16.15
CA ILE A 39 -1.49 -7.86 -17.59
C ILE A 39 -1.35 -6.36 -17.89
N GLY A 40 -0.67 -6.03 -19.00
CA GLY A 40 -0.64 -4.66 -19.53
C GLY A 40 0.23 -3.67 -18.74
N LEU A 41 -0.13 -2.39 -18.78
CA LEU A 41 0.52 -1.30 -18.03
C LEU A 41 -0.19 -1.07 -16.68
N ASN A 42 0.46 -0.35 -15.75
CA ASN A 42 -0.09 0.03 -14.43
C ASN A 42 -0.32 -1.13 -13.45
N ARG A 43 0.54 -2.14 -13.49
CA ARG A 43 0.43 -3.33 -12.64
C ARG A 43 0.69 -3.04 -11.16
N ASP A 44 1.56 -2.06 -10.90
CA ASP A 44 1.98 -1.72 -9.55
C ASP A 44 1.20 -0.51 -8.99
N GLN A 45 0.09 -0.14 -9.64
CA GLN A 45 -0.75 0.97 -9.21
C GLN A 45 -1.81 0.52 -8.21
N TRP A 46 -1.98 1.33 -7.17
CA TRP A 46 -2.98 1.16 -6.13
C TRP A 46 -4.01 2.28 -6.25
N ILE A 47 -5.29 1.95 -6.10
CA ILE A 47 -6.40 2.90 -6.11
C ILE A 47 -7.12 2.86 -4.76
N PRO A 48 -7.72 3.97 -4.31
CA PRO A 48 -8.53 3.99 -3.11
C PRO A 48 -9.65 2.94 -3.18
N ASN A 49 -9.84 2.20 -2.10
CA ASN A 49 -10.93 1.25 -2.00
C ASN A 49 -12.26 1.99 -1.83
N VAL A 50 -13.17 1.78 -2.77
CA VAL A 50 -14.55 2.31 -2.70
C VAL A 50 -15.56 1.25 -2.28
N PHE A 51 -15.12 0.00 -2.04
CA PHE A 51 -15.97 -1.10 -1.64
C PHE A 51 -16.13 -1.17 -0.11
N PRO A 52 -17.31 -1.60 0.37
CA PRO A 52 -17.53 -1.80 1.79
C PRO A 52 -16.66 -2.94 2.32
N LEU A 53 -16.18 -2.79 3.56
CA LEU A 53 -15.31 -3.75 4.28
C LEU A 53 -15.81 -5.21 4.31
N ASN A 54 -17.11 -5.41 4.11
CA ASN A 54 -17.77 -6.71 4.21
C ASN A 54 -18.01 -7.38 2.84
N GLN A 55 -17.46 -6.83 1.76
CA GLN A 55 -17.56 -7.42 0.42
C GLN A 55 -16.18 -7.76 -0.14
N SER A 56 -16.11 -8.89 -0.84
CA SER A 56 -14.94 -9.25 -1.62
C SER A 56 -14.74 -8.25 -2.75
N ILE A 57 -13.55 -7.68 -2.81
CA ILE A 57 -13.10 -6.87 -3.95
C ILE A 57 -13.03 -7.80 -5.18
N PRO A 58 -13.63 -7.41 -6.32
CA PRO A 58 -13.66 -8.22 -7.53
C PRO A 58 -12.27 -8.40 -8.18
#